data_AF-A0A3B9UX60-F1
#
_entry.id   AF-A0A3B9UX60-F1
#
_cell.length_a   1.000
_cell.length_b   1.000
_cell.length_c   1.000
_cell.angle_alpha   90.00
_cell.angle_beta   90.00
_cell.angle_gamma   90.00
#
_symmetry.space_group_name_H-M   'P 1'
#
loop_
_entity.id
_entity.type
_entity.pdbx_description
1 polymer ?
#
loop_
_entity_poly.entity_id
_entity_poly.type
_entity_poly.pdbx_seq_one_letter_code
_entity_poly.pdbx_strand_id
1 'polypeptide(L)'
;MAVGYIFGCLISIILWRFDREKVFYKFNRFIHKKLKSRLWIQCFYIALILIVAYLFYLMKYEELYNALTAFIVIEISNTERKALIPENPDKRHFYDSMSIISSALVYGFIGPLFYILVFNNGIAIAFTLIHYISHSNDFKIFNILEKYLSIVPTIIASIILYIIYIPRNKTIKIDFKGDFFTNMVSRHMLNVYILAAYIESVNFYYHVN
;
A
#
# COMPACT_ATOMS: atom_id res chain seq x y z
N MET A 1 -1.94 10.23 -23.92
CA MET A 1 -2.88 9.70 -22.92
C MET A 1 -2.12 9.30 -21.67
N ALA A 2 -1.58 10.28 -20.95
CA ALA A 2 -0.70 10.06 -19.78
C ALA A 2 -0.48 11.32 -18.94
N VAL A 3 -0.80 12.49 -19.53
CA VAL A 3 -0.60 13.81 -18.93
C VAL A 3 -1.37 13.93 -17.62
N GLY A 4 -2.58 13.38 -17.56
CA GLY A 4 -3.40 13.29 -16.36
C GLY A 4 -2.68 12.59 -15.22
N TYR A 5 -2.11 11.40 -15.43
CA TYR A 5 -1.37 10.69 -14.40
C TYR A 5 -0.18 11.52 -13.88
N ILE A 6 0.57 12.18 -14.77
CA ILE A 6 1.69 13.05 -14.38
C ILE A 6 1.19 14.19 -13.51
N PHE A 7 0.11 14.88 -13.91
CA PHE A 7 -0.48 15.95 -13.10
C PHE A 7 -1.01 15.46 -11.76
N GLY A 8 -1.69 14.31 -11.73
CA GLY A 8 -2.18 13.70 -10.49
C GLY A 8 -1.05 13.34 -9.53
N CYS A 9 0.04 12.76 -10.04
CA CYS A 9 1.26 12.50 -9.27
C CYS A 9 1.89 13.79 -8.75
N LEU A 10 2.02 14.81 -9.59
CA LEU A 10 2.56 16.11 -9.20
C LEU A 10 1.74 16.74 -8.08
N ILE A 11 0.40 16.73 -8.20
CA ILE A 11 -0.51 17.22 -7.16
C ILE A 11 -0.36 16.38 -5.88
N SER A 12 -0.23 15.06 -5.98
CA SER A 12 0.02 14.17 -4.85
C SER A 12 1.32 14.54 -4.11
N ILE A 13 2.39 14.85 -4.84
CA ILE A 13 3.67 15.29 -4.27
C ILE A 13 3.56 16.69 -3.66
N ILE A 14 2.91 17.65 -4.33
CA ILE A 14 2.69 19.00 -3.80
C ILE A 14 1.86 18.93 -2.50
N LEU A 15 0.83 18.10 -2.49
CA LEU A 15 -0.04 17.86 -1.35
C LEU A 15 0.47 16.74 -0.43
N TRP A 16 1.78 16.47 -0.40
CA TRP A 16 2.37 15.43 0.44
C TRP A 16 2.05 15.53 1.94
N ARG A 17 1.72 16.73 2.43
CA ARG A 17 1.29 16.96 3.82
C ARG A 17 -0.13 16.48 4.10
N PHE A 18 -0.93 16.20 3.06
CA PHE A 18 -2.29 15.74 3.18
C PHE A 18 -2.33 14.23 3.46
N ASP A 19 -2.73 13.87 4.69
CA ASP A 19 -2.76 12.49 5.17
C ASP A 19 -4.10 11.83 4.84
N ARG A 20 -4.14 11.11 3.72
CA ARG A 20 -5.35 10.44 3.20
C ARG A 20 -5.78 9.34 4.13
N GLU A 21 -4.82 8.62 4.69
CA GLU A 21 -5.05 7.59 5.70
C GLU A 21 -5.74 8.18 6.93
N LYS A 22 -5.27 9.33 7.44
CA LYS A 22 -5.91 10.05 8.56
C LYS A 22 -7.31 10.54 8.22
N VAL A 23 -7.56 10.97 6.97
CA VAL A 23 -8.90 11.31 6.50
C VAL A 23 -9.80 10.08 6.50
N PHE A 24 -9.30 8.95 6.00
CA PHE A 24 -10.02 7.67 6.04
C PHE A 24 -10.32 7.22 7.47
N TYR A 25 -9.37 7.31 8.40
CA TYR A 25 -9.59 6.97 9.81
C TYR A 25 -10.69 7.81 10.46
N LYS A 26 -10.72 9.12 10.19
CA LYS A 26 -11.80 10.00 10.68
C LYS A 26 -13.15 9.58 10.12
N PHE A 27 -13.21 9.27 8.83
CA PHE A 27 -14.40 8.76 8.17
C PHE A 27 -14.84 7.41 8.76
N ASN A 28 -13.93 6.45 8.92
CA ASN A 28 -14.20 5.14 9.51
C ASN A 28 -14.80 5.28 10.92
N ARG A 29 -14.21 6.13 11.76
CA ARG A 29 -14.74 6.40 13.12
C ARG A 29 -16.16 6.97 13.08
N PHE A 30 -16.47 7.83 12.11
CA PHE A 30 -17.83 8.36 11.93
C PHE A 30 -18.81 7.24 11.55
N ILE A 31 -18.42 6.34 10.63
CA ILE A 31 -19.24 5.19 10.23
C ILE A 31 -19.51 4.25 11.41
N HIS A 32 -18.48 3.90 12.20
CA HIS A 32 -18.65 3.05 13.40
C HIS A 32 -19.54 3.69 14.47
N LYS A 33 -19.56 5.03 14.57
CA LYS A 33 -20.50 5.73 15.47
C LYS A 33 -21.95 5.62 14.99
N LYS A 34 -22.18 5.55 13.68
CA LYS A 34 -23.52 5.49 13.08
C LYS A 34 -24.03 4.06 12.93
N LEU A 35 -23.16 3.13 12.55
CA LEU A 35 -23.46 1.73 12.34
C LEU A 35 -22.81 0.91 13.45
N LYS A 36 -23.63 0.32 14.33
CA LYS A 36 -23.13 -0.45 15.48
C LYS A 36 -22.75 -1.90 15.13
N SER A 37 -23.31 -2.45 14.05
CA SER A 37 -23.04 -3.84 13.66
C SER A 37 -21.88 -3.94 12.69
N ARG A 38 -20.96 -4.87 12.97
CA ARG A 38 -19.84 -5.24 12.10
C ARG A 38 -20.30 -5.62 10.69
N LEU A 39 -21.43 -6.31 10.56
CA LEU A 39 -21.96 -6.73 9.25
C LEU A 39 -22.46 -5.52 8.44
N TRP A 40 -23.18 -4.60 9.08
CA TRP A 40 -23.64 -3.37 8.42
C TRP A 40 -22.49 -2.48 7.94
N ILE A 41 -21.40 -2.40 8.71
CA ILE A 41 -20.21 -1.65 8.31
C ILE A 41 -19.53 -2.30 7.09
N GLN A 42 -19.44 -3.64 7.04
CA GLN A 42 -18.89 -4.33 5.88
C GLN A 42 -19.75 -4.12 4.63
N CYS A 43 -21.07 -4.28 4.74
CA CYS A 43 -22.00 -4.00 3.64
C CYS A 43 -21.87 -2.56 3.15
N PHE A 44 -21.73 -1.59 4.07
CA PHE A 44 -21.51 -0.19 3.73
C PHE A 44 -20.22 -0.01 2.91
N TYR A 45 -19.11 -0.63 3.31
CA TYR A 45 -17.85 -0.52 2.57
C TYR A 45 -17.88 -1.20 1.20
N ILE A 46 -18.55 -2.35 1.08
CA ILE A 46 -18.75 -3.00 -0.23
C ILE A 46 -19.55 -2.07 -1.14
N ALA A 47 -20.66 -1.50 -0.64
CA ALA A 47 -21.47 -0.55 -1.40
C ALA A 47 -20.67 0.70 -1.78
N LEU A 48 -19.85 1.24 -0.87
CA LEU A 48 -18.99 2.39 -1.12
C LEU A 48 -18.02 2.12 -2.28
N ILE A 49 -17.33 0.97 -2.26
CA ILE A 49 -16.39 0.60 -3.33
C ILE A 49 -17.11 0.52 -4.69
N LEU A 50 -18.30 -0.11 -4.73
CA LEU A 50 -19.10 -0.23 -5.95
C LEU A 50 -19.58 1.13 -6.47
N ILE A 51 -20.04 2.01 -5.58
CA ILE A 51 -20.46 3.37 -5.93
C ILE A 51 -19.29 4.17 -6.49
N VAL A 52 -18.13 4.12 -5.82
CA VAL A 52 -16.92 4.81 -6.29
C VAL A 52 -16.52 4.30 -7.67
N ALA A 53 -16.44 2.97 -7.85
CA ALA A 53 -16.12 2.37 -9.15
C ALA A 53 -17.12 2.81 -10.24
N TYR A 54 -18.42 2.86 -9.93
CA TYR A 54 -19.45 3.32 -10.86
C TYR A 54 -19.32 4.81 -11.21
N LEU A 55 -19.07 5.68 -10.23
CA LEU A 55 -18.85 7.12 -10.48
C LEU A 55 -17.66 7.36 -11.40
N PHE A 56 -16.58 6.60 -11.21
CA PHE A 56 -15.41 6.67 -12.07
C PHE A 56 -15.68 6.12 -13.48
N TYR A 57 -16.48 5.06 -13.61
CA TYR A 57 -16.93 4.55 -14.90
C TYR A 57 -17.73 5.59 -15.72
N LEU A 58 -18.49 6.48 -15.06
CA LEU A 58 -19.26 7.53 -15.72
C LEU A 58 -18.42 8.72 -16.22
N MET A 59 -17.14 8.81 -15.84
CA MET A 59 -16.29 9.94 -16.22
C MET A 59 -15.92 9.88 -17.70
N LYS A 60 -16.42 10.85 -18.48
CA LYS A 60 -16.15 10.95 -19.92
C LYS A 60 -14.76 11.51 -20.26
N TYR A 61 -14.15 12.27 -19.34
CA TYR A 61 -12.86 12.93 -19.57
C TYR A 61 -11.71 12.05 -19.06
N GLU A 62 -11.08 11.32 -19.97
CA GLU A 62 -10.03 10.34 -19.65
C GLU A 62 -8.84 10.94 -18.89
N GLU A 63 -8.36 12.13 -19.27
CA GLU A 63 -7.20 12.75 -18.59
C GLU A 63 -7.54 13.26 -17.18
N LEU A 64 -8.77 13.73 -16.95
CA LEU A 64 -9.23 14.10 -15.61
C LEU A 64 -9.38 12.85 -14.74
N TYR A 65 -9.89 11.76 -15.31
CA TYR A 65 -9.97 10.46 -14.64
C TYR A 65 -8.58 9.98 -14.22
N ASN A 66 -7.63 9.98 -15.14
CA ASN A 66 -6.23 9.59 -14.88
C ASN A 66 -5.59 10.46 -13.79
N ALA A 67 -5.82 11.78 -13.81
CA ALA A 67 -5.31 12.70 -12.81
C ALA A 67 -5.89 12.44 -11.42
N LEU A 68 -7.21 12.26 -11.31
CA LEU A 68 -7.85 11.95 -10.04
C LEU A 68 -7.39 10.59 -9.50
N THR A 69 -7.29 9.58 -10.36
CA THR A 69 -6.79 8.27 -9.96
C THR A 69 -5.37 8.39 -9.42
N ALA A 70 -4.42 8.92 -10.18
CA ALA A 70 -3.04 9.10 -9.71
C ALA A 70 -2.98 9.90 -8.40
N PHE A 71 -3.75 10.98 -8.30
CA PHE A 71 -3.79 11.78 -7.07
C PHE A 71 -4.28 10.97 -5.86
N ILE A 72 -5.30 10.14 -6.02
CA ILE A 72 -5.89 9.36 -4.92
C ILE A 72 -4.99 8.19 -4.53
N VAL A 73 -4.56 7.41 -5.53
CA VAL A 73 -3.99 6.07 -5.28
C VAL A 73 -2.47 6.10 -5.10
N ILE A 74 -1.76 7.07 -5.67
CA ILE A 74 -0.31 7.17 -5.55
C ILE A 74 0.02 8.01 -4.30
N GLU A 75 0.50 7.36 -3.25
CA GLU A 75 0.83 7.95 -1.94
C GLU A 75 2.21 7.48 -1.46
N ILE A 76 3.27 8.14 -1.92
CA ILE A 76 4.66 7.86 -1.50
C ILE A 76 5.07 8.73 -0.30
N SER A 77 4.67 10.00 -0.32
CA SER A 77 5.36 11.07 0.41
C SER A 77 4.95 11.25 1.87
N ASN A 78 3.74 10.85 2.26
CA ASN A 78 3.27 11.05 3.63
C ASN A 78 3.74 9.94 4.58
N THR A 79 3.85 8.73 4.06
CA THR A 79 4.29 7.56 4.81
C THR A 79 5.80 7.59 5.06
N GLU A 80 6.59 8.09 4.10
CA GLU A 80 8.01 8.43 4.29
C GLU A 80 8.20 9.46 5.41
N ARG A 81 7.34 10.49 5.48
CA ARG A 81 7.40 11.49 6.56
C ARG A 81 7.13 10.87 7.94
N LYS A 82 6.18 9.95 8.06
CA LYS A 82 5.89 9.23 9.33
C LYS A 82 7.10 8.41 9.79
N ALA A 83 7.92 7.92 8.86
CA ALA A 83 9.17 7.22 9.16
C ALA A 83 10.34 8.16 9.54
N LEU A 84 10.30 9.43 9.13
CA LEU A 84 11.37 10.42 9.34
C LEU A 84 11.27 11.22 10.67
N ILE A 85 10.22 11.06 11.47
CA ILE A 85 10.03 11.78 12.74
C ILE A 85 10.21 10.80 13.92
N PRO A 86 11.44 10.53 14.38
CA PRO A 86 11.67 9.76 15.59
C PRO A 86 11.68 10.67 16.82
N GLU A 87 10.83 10.39 17.81
CA GLU A 87 10.97 10.93 19.18
C GLU A 87 12.00 10.13 20.01
N ASN A 88 12.42 8.93 19.56
CA ASN A 88 13.47 8.13 20.19
C ASN A 88 14.20 7.21 19.17
N PRO A 89 15.54 7.24 19.08
CA PRO A 89 16.33 6.52 18.07
C PRO A 89 16.64 5.08 18.50
N ASP A 90 15.62 4.28 18.79
CA ASP A 90 15.80 2.89 19.21
C ASP A 90 15.81 1.92 18.00
N LYS A 91 16.52 0.79 18.10
CA LYS A 91 16.64 -0.19 17.00
C LYS A 91 15.29 -0.71 16.50
N ARG A 92 14.30 -0.83 17.40
CA ARG A 92 12.92 -1.22 17.04
C ARG A 92 12.26 -0.22 16.09
N HIS A 93 12.42 1.07 16.35
CA HIS A 93 11.85 2.13 15.51
C HIS A 93 12.43 2.14 14.10
N PHE A 94 13.70 1.75 13.93
CA PHE A 94 14.28 1.59 12.60
C PHE A 94 13.59 0.47 11.79
N TYR A 95 13.36 -0.70 12.41
CA TYR A 95 12.66 -1.80 11.74
C TYR A 95 11.21 -1.45 11.42
N ASP A 96 10.51 -0.79 12.35
CA ASP A 96 9.15 -0.29 12.11
C ASP A 96 9.11 0.71 10.96
N SER A 97 10.07 1.63 10.92
CA SER A 97 10.21 2.61 9.83
C SER A 97 10.42 1.92 8.48
N MET A 98 11.29 0.91 8.43
CA MET A 98 11.53 0.12 7.21
C MET A 98 10.30 -0.67 6.78
N SER A 99 9.55 -1.24 7.73
CA SER A 99 8.27 -1.91 7.49
C SER A 99 7.25 -0.95 6.88
N ILE A 100 7.12 0.24 7.49
CA ILE A 100 6.21 1.31 7.07
C ILE A 100 6.57 1.80 5.66
N ILE A 101 7.84 2.07 5.38
CA ILE A 101 8.31 2.50 4.04
C ILE A 101 8.06 1.40 3.01
N SER A 102 8.40 0.15 3.33
CA SER A 102 8.21 -0.98 2.41
C SER A 102 6.73 -1.22 2.11
N SER A 103 5.87 -1.12 3.12
CA SER A 103 4.42 -1.18 2.98
C SER A 103 3.89 -0.03 2.12
N ALA A 104 4.33 1.20 2.38
CA ALA A 104 3.97 2.38 1.57
C ALA A 104 4.36 2.22 0.10
N LEU A 105 5.55 1.68 -0.16
CA LEU A 105 6.02 1.44 -1.51
C LEU A 105 5.12 0.41 -2.23
N VAL A 106 4.75 -0.68 -1.57
CA VAL A 106 3.89 -1.72 -2.16
C VAL A 106 2.46 -1.22 -2.35
N TYR A 107 1.83 -0.68 -1.32
CA TYR A 107 0.40 -0.34 -1.33
C TYR A 107 0.09 1.06 -1.86
N GLY A 108 1.03 2.00 -1.70
CA GLY A 108 0.91 3.39 -2.12
C GLY A 108 1.57 3.69 -3.47
N PHE A 109 2.31 2.75 -4.07
CA PHE A 109 2.93 2.99 -5.37
C PHE A 109 2.87 1.79 -6.32
N ILE A 110 3.56 0.69 -6.00
CA ILE A 110 3.71 -0.46 -6.91
C ILE A 110 2.36 -1.11 -7.22
N GLY A 111 1.55 -1.38 -6.20
CA GLY A 111 0.23 -1.98 -6.35
C GLY A 111 -0.72 -1.12 -7.18
N PRO A 112 -0.94 0.16 -6.82
CA PRO A 112 -1.78 1.04 -7.61
C PRO A 112 -1.31 1.19 -9.06
N LEU A 113 -0.01 1.34 -9.30
CA LEU A 113 0.56 1.43 -10.65
C LEU A 113 0.31 0.13 -11.43
N PHE A 114 0.55 -1.03 -10.81
CA PHE A 114 0.27 -2.33 -11.41
C PHE A 114 -1.20 -2.46 -11.84
N TYR A 115 -2.13 -2.10 -10.97
CA TYR A 115 -3.56 -2.20 -11.27
C TYR A 115 -4.04 -1.20 -12.32
N ILE A 116 -3.46 0.00 -12.37
CA ILE A 116 -3.69 0.97 -13.45
C ILE A 116 -3.26 0.36 -14.79
N LEU A 117 -2.05 -0.21 -14.85
CA LEU A 117 -1.45 -0.70 -16.09
C LEU A 117 -2.09 -1.99 -16.63
N VAL A 118 -2.44 -2.93 -15.74
CA VAL A 118 -2.95 -4.25 -16.15
C VAL A 118 -4.46 -4.24 -16.34
N PHE A 119 -5.18 -3.43 -15.56
CA PHE A 119 -6.63 -3.38 -15.60
C PHE A 119 -7.10 -1.98 -15.98
N ASN A 120 -7.43 -1.16 -14.98
CA ASN A 120 -7.81 0.23 -15.15
C ASN A 120 -7.76 0.94 -13.80
N ASN A 121 -7.94 2.25 -13.87
CA ASN A 121 -8.04 3.15 -12.74
C ASN A 121 -9.06 2.73 -11.66
N GLY A 122 -10.21 2.17 -12.05
CA GLY A 122 -11.25 1.75 -11.12
C GLY A 122 -10.79 0.61 -10.21
N ILE A 123 -10.08 -0.37 -10.77
CA ILE A 123 -9.50 -1.47 -9.99
C ILE A 123 -8.39 -0.96 -9.07
N ALA A 124 -7.56 -0.03 -9.53
CA ALA A 124 -6.53 0.58 -8.68
C ALA A 124 -7.14 1.33 -7.48
N ILE A 125 -8.22 2.08 -7.68
CA ILE A 125 -8.94 2.76 -6.59
C ILE A 125 -9.56 1.74 -5.64
N ALA A 126 -10.19 0.68 -6.16
CA ALA A 126 -10.74 -0.39 -5.33
C ALA A 126 -9.66 -1.05 -4.48
N PHE A 127 -8.49 -1.32 -5.05
CA PHE A 127 -7.34 -1.85 -4.32
C PHE A 127 -6.91 -0.93 -3.16
N THR A 128 -6.73 0.37 -3.41
CA THR A 128 -6.37 1.35 -2.36
C THR A 128 -7.43 1.42 -1.26
N LEU A 129 -8.72 1.41 -1.61
CA LEU A 129 -9.81 1.40 -0.63
C LEU A 129 -9.82 0.12 0.20
N ILE A 130 -9.65 -1.06 -0.42
CA ILE A 130 -9.56 -2.34 0.28
C ILE A 130 -8.40 -2.31 1.28
N HIS A 131 -7.23 -1.79 0.87
CA HIS A 131 -6.08 -1.63 1.75
C HIS A 131 -6.40 -0.75 2.96
N TYR A 132 -6.96 0.45 2.77
CA TYR A 132 -7.33 1.32 3.91
C TYR A 132 -8.38 0.69 4.83
N ILE A 133 -9.38 -0.01 4.26
CA ILE A 133 -10.43 -0.68 5.05
C ILE A 133 -9.81 -1.80 5.90
N SER A 134 -8.97 -2.64 5.30
CA SER A 134 -8.26 -3.74 5.96
C SER A 134 -7.31 -3.24 7.04
N HIS A 135 -6.57 -2.16 6.77
CA HIS A 135 -5.66 -1.56 7.75
C HIS A 135 -6.41 -0.92 8.94
N SER A 136 -7.59 -0.35 8.70
CA SER A 136 -8.36 0.34 9.74
C SER A 136 -9.37 -0.55 10.49
N ASN A 137 -9.72 -1.71 9.92
CA ASN A 137 -10.72 -2.60 10.46
C ASN A 137 -10.23 -4.03 10.35
N ASP A 138 -10.33 -4.79 11.43
CA ASP A 138 -10.08 -6.22 11.38
C ASP A 138 -11.28 -6.95 10.74
N PHE A 139 -11.52 -6.80 9.44
CA PHE A 139 -12.59 -7.50 8.72
C PHE A 139 -12.00 -8.61 7.87
N LYS A 140 -12.24 -9.87 8.27
CA LYS A 140 -11.68 -11.06 7.61
C LYS A 140 -11.76 -11.03 6.08
N ILE A 141 -12.91 -10.63 5.51
CA ILE A 141 -13.10 -10.56 4.06
C ILE A 141 -12.13 -9.57 3.41
N PHE A 142 -12.01 -8.35 3.94
CA PHE A 142 -11.12 -7.33 3.39
C PHE A 142 -9.65 -7.69 3.57
N ASN A 143 -9.27 -8.27 4.71
CA ASN A 143 -7.90 -8.73 4.94
C ASN A 143 -7.51 -9.85 3.97
N ILE A 144 -8.43 -10.77 3.67
CA ILE A 144 -8.21 -11.84 2.69
C ILE A 144 -8.08 -11.25 1.28
N LEU A 145 -8.97 -10.33 0.89
CA LEU A 145 -8.92 -9.67 -0.42
C LEU A 145 -7.62 -8.90 -0.60
N GLU A 146 -7.24 -8.07 0.38
CA GLU A 146 -5.99 -7.32 0.36
C GLU A 146 -4.79 -8.26 0.21
N LYS A 147 -4.75 -9.34 1.00
CA LYS A 147 -3.69 -10.34 0.94
C LYS A 147 -3.53 -10.92 -0.46
N TYR A 148 -4.61 -11.34 -1.12
CA TYR A 148 -4.49 -11.92 -2.46
C TYR A 148 -4.15 -10.89 -3.54
N LEU A 149 -4.74 -9.69 -3.46
CA LEU A 149 -4.45 -8.61 -4.40
C LEU A 149 -2.98 -8.17 -4.30
N SER A 150 -2.41 -8.13 -3.10
CA SER A 150 -1.05 -7.67 -2.88
C SER A 150 0.06 -8.66 -3.26
N ILE A 151 -0.25 -9.93 -3.59
CA ILE A 151 0.77 -10.93 -3.96
C ILE A 151 1.62 -10.49 -5.16
N VAL A 152 0.99 -10.05 -6.25
CA VAL A 152 1.74 -9.63 -7.45
C VAL A 152 2.54 -8.35 -7.19
N PRO A 153 1.96 -7.30 -6.58
CA PRO A 153 2.70 -6.12 -6.15
C PRO A 153 3.92 -6.43 -5.27
N THR A 154 3.82 -7.36 -4.30
CA THR A 154 4.97 -7.71 -3.45
C THR A 154 6.05 -8.49 -4.18
N ILE A 155 5.70 -9.32 -5.18
CA ILE A 155 6.69 -9.96 -6.06
C ILE A 155 7.45 -8.89 -6.84
N ILE A 156 6.75 -7.94 -7.45
CA ILE A 156 7.37 -6.85 -8.22
C ILE A 156 8.32 -6.06 -7.32
N ALA A 157 7.87 -5.68 -6.12
CA ALA A 157 8.71 -5.01 -5.13
C ALA A 157 9.94 -5.85 -4.75
N SER A 158 9.77 -7.15 -4.53
CA SER A 158 10.86 -8.06 -4.20
C SER A 158 11.90 -8.14 -5.33
N ILE A 159 11.46 -8.19 -6.59
CA ILE A 159 12.35 -8.20 -7.76
C ILE A 159 13.14 -6.89 -7.83
N ILE A 160 12.48 -5.74 -7.67
CA ILE A 160 13.13 -4.43 -7.68
C ILE A 160 14.20 -4.35 -6.59
N LEU A 161 13.86 -4.73 -5.35
CA LEU A 161 14.82 -4.73 -4.24
C LEU A 161 15.96 -5.73 -4.49
N TYR A 162 15.69 -6.89 -5.09
CA TYR A 162 16.72 -7.86 -5.40
C TYR A 162 17.73 -7.34 -6.42
N ILE A 163 17.28 -6.58 -7.43
CA ILE A 163 18.16 -5.90 -8.40
C ILE A 163 19.08 -4.89 -7.69
N ILE A 164 18.59 -4.21 -6.65
CA ILE A 164 19.38 -3.26 -5.84
C ILE A 164 20.33 -4.00 -4.90
N TYR A 165 19.91 -5.15 -4.37
CA TYR A 165 20.65 -5.96 -3.41
C TYR A 165 21.97 -6.50 -3.97
N ILE A 166 21.95 -7.09 -5.17
CA ILE A 166 23.12 -7.74 -5.78
C ILE A 166 24.34 -6.81 -5.86
N PRO A 167 24.26 -5.60 -6.45
CA PRO A 167 25.41 -4.70 -6.53
C PRO A 167 25.84 -4.17 -5.16
N ARG A 168 24.91 -3.96 -4.22
CA ARG A 168 25.20 -3.43 -2.87
C ARG A 168 25.94 -4.45 -2.01
N ASN A 169 25.48 -5.70 -2.00
CA ASN A 169 25.99 -6.75 -1.10
C ASN A 169 27.00 -7.69 -1.76
N LYS A 170 27.17 -7.63 -3.09
CA LYS A 170 28.09 -8.48 -3.86
C LYS A 170 27.86 -9.99 -3.67
N THR A 171 26.64 -10.37 -3.33
CA THR A 171 26.20 -11.76 -3.18
C THR A 171 24.82 -11.92 -3.80
N ILE A 172 24.50 -13.14 -4.21
CA ILE A 172 23.22 -13.55 -4.79
C ILE A 172 22.37 -14.28 -3.73
N LYS A 173 23.01 -14.78 -2.67
CA LYS A 173 22.39 -15.61 -1.63
C LYS A 173 21.71 -14.75 -0.57
N ILE A 174 20.43 -15.00 -0.35
CA ILE A 174 19.63 -14.39 0.71
C ILE A 174 18.99 -15.50 1.51
N ASP A 175 19.11 -15.43 2.84
CA ASP A 175 18.39 -16.31 3.74
C ASP A 175 17.03 -15.71 4.05
N PHE A 176 16.00 -16.23 3.39
CA PHE A 176 14.62 -15.94 3.74
C PHE A 176 14.22 -16.84 4.91
N LYS A 177 13.63 -16.27 5.97
CA LYS A 177 13.13 -17.07 7.10
C LYS A 177 11.94 -17.90 6.59
N GLY A 178 12.19 -19.18 6.32
CA GLY A 178 11.30 -20.04 5.54
C GLY A 178 11.46 -19.84 4.03
N ASP A 179 10.78 -20.64 3.21
CA ASP A 179 10.94 -20.52 1.76
C ASP A 179 10.25 -19.28 1.18
N PHE A 180 10.90 -18.64 0.20
CA PHE A 180 10.39 -17.44 -0.49
C PHE A 180 8.94 -17.61 -0.95
N PHE A 181 8.62 -18.75 -1.57
CA PHE A 181 7.27 -19.08 -2.05
C PHE A 181 6.25 -19.26 -0.92
N THR A 182 6.65 -19.90 0.18
CA THR A 182 5.78 -20.07 1.36
C THR A 182 5.46 -18.71 1.97
N ASN A 183 6.44 -17.80 2.03
CA ASN A 183 6.25 -16.46 2.53
C ASN A 183 5.32 -15.65 1.63
N MET A 184 5.41 -15.77 0.30
CA MET A 184 4.50 -15.07 -0.62
C MET A 184 3.02 -15.36 -0.34
N VAL A 185 2.69 -16.60 0.03
CA VAL A 185 1.30 -17.02 0.28
C VAL A 185 0.89 -16.81 1.73
N SER A 186 1.78 -17.00 2.70
CA SER A 186 1.43 -16.91 4.12
C SER A 186 1.56 -15.50 4.69
N ARG A 187 2.62 -14.78 4.31
CA ARG A 187 3.03 -13.45 4.80
C ARG A 187 3.63 -12.64 3.64
N HIS A 188 2.80 -12.18 2.72
CA HIS A 188 3.19 -11.63 1.41
C HIS A 188 4.19 -10.46 1.47
N MET A 189 4.18 -9.65 2.54
CA MET A 189 5.13 -8.55 2.74
C MET A 189 6.49 -8.97 3.31
N LEU A 190 6.61 -10.18 3.89
CA LEU A 190 7.80 -10.59 4.65
C LEU A 190 9.07 -10.61 3.79
N ASN A 191 8.97 -11.07 2.55
CA ASN A 191 10.11 -11.10 1.63
C ASN A 191 10.61 -9.68 1.29
N VAL A 192 9.68 -8.73 1.13
CA VAL A 192 10.01 -7.31 0.87
C VAL A 192 10.74 -6.72 2.08
N TYR A 193 10.26 -6.98 3.29
CA TYR A 193 10.91 -6.50 4.52
C TYR A 193 12.31 -7.09 4.72
N ILE A 194 12.48 -8.40 4.47
CA ILE A 194 13.77 -9.06 4.54
C ILE A 194 14.75 -8.43 3.54
N LEU A 195 14.34 -8.26 2.28
CA LEU A 195 15.17 -7.65 1.24
C LEU A 195 15.57 -6.22 1.57
N ALA A 196 14.62 -5.41 2.02
CA ALA A 196 14.88 -4.03 2.40
C ALA A 196 15.86 -3.94 3.59
N ALA A 197 15.75 -4.84 4.55
CA ALA A 197 16.66 -4.93 5.69
C ALA A 197 18.08 -5.35 5.28
N TYR A 198 18.21 -6.31 4.35
CA TYR A 198 19.50 -6.72 3.78
C TYR A 198 20.18 -5.60 2.99
N ILE A 199 19.39 -4.77 2.28
CA ILE A 199 19.90 -3.58 1.62
C ILE A 199 20.46 -2.63 2.69
N GLU A 200 19.70 -2.29 3.73
CA GLU A 200 20.16 -1.39 4.79
C GLU A 200 21.14 -2.01 5.81
N SER A 201 21.57 -3.26 5.62
CA SER A 201 22.48 -3.99 6.52
C SER A 201 21.97 -4.09 7.97
N VAL A 202 20.65 -4.22 8.17
CA VAL A 202 19.99 -4.27 9.48
C VAL A 202 19.24 -5.60 9.67
N ASN A 203 19.16 -6.11 10.90
CA ASN A 203 18.72 -7.47 11.21
C ASN A 203 17.22 -7.56 11.61
N PHE A 204 16.29 -7.73 10.67
CA PHE A 204 14.82 -7.62 10.87
C PHE A 204 14.17 -8.65 11.83
N TYR A 205 14.95 -9.55 12.43
CA TYR A 205 14.48 -10.78 13.06
C TYR A 205 13.65 -10.62 14.35
N TYR A 206 13.46 -9.41 14.88
CA TYR A 206 12.85 -9.18 16.19
C TYR A 206 11.45 -8.55 16.22
N HIS A 207 10.88 -8.11 15.09
CA HIS A 207 9.63 -7.33 15.10
C HIS A 207 8.39 -8.00 14.48
N VAL A 208 8.53 -9.21 13.93
CA VAL A 208 7.41 -9.95 13.28
C VAL A 208 7.01 -11.16 14.11
N ASN A 209 6.47 -10.93 15.31
CA ASN A 209 5.78 -11.93 16.13
C ASN A 209 4.32 -11.53 16.32
#